data_AF-A0A3M8GQY4-F1
#
_entry.id   AF-A0A3M8GQY4-F1
#
_cell.length_a   1.000
_cell.length_b   1.000
_cell.length_c   1.000
_cell.angle_alpha   90.00
_cell.angle_beta   90.00
_cell.angle_gamma   90.00
#
_symmetry.space_group_name_H-M   'P 1'
#
loop_
_entity.id
_entity.type
_entity.pdbx_description
1 polymer ?
#
loop_
_entity_poly.entity_id
_entity_poly.type
_entity_poly.pdbx_seq_one_letter_code
_entity_poly.pdbx_strand_id
1 'polypeptide(L)'
;MIILSRTKLTIFVLFFLTLLLTVRAQNTDVAMAQLAEIEVNNPAKVLVLGTKHFDKTILETENQSELNRLIELLAVYKPTKVVVEWEPSAFKSTNTSYQNYLGDSSLIQTKYNEVYQLGFRLAKVMKHDRIYLFDDKTEYIGSLKDFSFEAFTKYAEENDKGFYDKHIDPIGVAFNHNRAVYKKLGLFDEIVLRNSPKAQKFNALRMHAYEARVGIQKNWIGPDWLGRFYRRNIRMMANVLKFSEPEDRLLIIVGDNHKWILDELFENTPDFELVSSWDFLSRTN
;
A
#
# COMPACT_ATOMS: atom_id res chain seq x y z
N MET A 1 34.96 -58.82 15.59
CA MET A 1 33.68 -58.48 14.94
C MET A 1 32.71 -58.01 16.02
N ILE A 2 32.63 -56.70 16.27
CA ILE A 2 31.80 -56.17 17.37
C ILE A 2 30.36 -56.07 16.86
N ILE A 3 29.50 -56.98 17.32
CA ILE A 3 28.06 -56.97 17.03
C ILE A 3 27.41 -55.97 17.98
N LEU A 4 27.22 -54.73 17.52
CA LEU A 4 26.39 -53.75 18.24
C LEU A 4 24.94 -54.21 18.21
N SER A 5 24.26 -54.24 19.36
CA SER A 5 22.83 -54.54 19.42
C SER A 5 22.04 -53.51 18.61
N ARG A 6 20.94 -53.93 17.97
CA ARG A 6 20.11 -53.08 17.08
C ARG A 6 19.78 -51.72 17.73
N THR A 7 19.49 -51.70 19.03
CA THR A 7 19.18 -50.48 19.79
C THR A 7 20.37 -49.50 19.89
N LYS A 8 21.61 -49.99 20.08
CA LYS A 8 22.81 -49.15 20.13
C LYS A 8 23.17 -48.58 18.76
N LEU A 9 22.93 -49.34 17.69
CA LEU A 9 23.11 -48.86 16.31
C LEU A 9 22.10 -47.75 15.97
N THR A 10 20.84 -47.90 16.38
CA THR A 10 19.80 -46.87 16.18
C THR A 10 20.13 -45.57 16.91
N ILE A 11 20.57 -45.63 18.17
CA ILE A 11 20.98 -44.43 18.94
C ILE A 11 22.19 -43.75 18.30
N PHE A 12 23.18 -44.53 17.82
CA PHE A 12 24.36 -43.98 17.16
C PHE A 12 24.01 -43.30 15.83
N VAL A 13 23.13 -43.91 15.01
CA VAL A 13 22.65 -43.30 13.76
C VAL A 13 21.85 -42.02 14.03
N LEU A 14 20.96 -42.01 15.02
CA LEU A 14 20.23 -40.82 15.43
C LEU A 14 21.17 -39.70 15.90
N PHE A 15 22.16 -40.02 16.72
CA PHE A 15 23.17 -39.06 17.19
C PHE A 15 24.00 -38.48 16.04
N PHE A 16 24.45 -39.33 15.10
CA PHE A 16 25.20 -38.88 13.93
C PHE A 16 24.35 -38.04 12.97
N LEU A 17 23.06 -38.38 12.82
CA LEU A 17 22.10 -37.59 12.03
C LEU A 17 21.84 -36.22 12.68
N THR A 18 21.69 -36.16 14.02
CA THR A 18 21.54 -34.89 14.74
C THR A 18 22.80 -34.03 14.64
N LEU A 19 23.99 -34.63 14.70
CA LEU A 19 25.26 -33.91 14.58
C LEU A 19 25.49 -33.36 13.16
N LEU A 20 25.11 -34.11 12.12
CA LEU A 20 25.18 -33.64 10.74
C LEU A 20 24.17 -32.51 10.45
N LEU A 21 22.99 -32.54 11.08
CA LEU A 21 21.98 -31.49 10.96
C LEU A 21 22.42 -30.20 11.68
N THR A 22 23.02 -30.29 12.87
CA THR A 22 23.52 -29.12 13.60
C THR A 22 24.71 -28.47 12.90
N VAL A 23 25.65 -29.25 12.35
CA VAL A 23 26.79 -28.72 11.57
C VAL A 23 26.33 -28.05 10.27
N ARG A 24 25.34 -28.63 9.56
CA ARG A 24 24.77 -27.99 8.36
C ARG A 24 24.02 -26.70 8.69
N ALA A 25 23.22 -26.67 9.76
CA ALA A 25 22.51 -25.47 10.19
C ALA A 25 23.50 -24.35 10.57
N GLN A 26 24.53 -24.67 11.35
CA GLN A 26 25.58 -23.71 11.72
C GLN A 26 26.35 -23.18 10.49
N ASN A 27 26.58 -24.00 9.47
CA ASN A 27 27.20 -23.55 8.22
C ASN A 27 26.29 -22.63 7.40
N THR A 28 24.98 -22.88 7.36
CA THR A 28 24.03 -22.02 6.66
C THR A 28 23.86 -20.68 7.38
N ASP A 29 23.73 -20.66 8.71
CA ASP A 29 23.59 -19.41 9.47
C ASP A 29 24.84 -18.53 9.34
N VAL A 30 26.03 -19.15 9.40
CA VAL A 30 27.30 -18.44 9.17
C VAL A 30 27.39 -17.92 7.73
N ALA A 31 26.99 -18.71 6.72
CA ALA A 31 27.00 -18.26 5.34
C ALA A 31 25.98 -17.15 5.08
N MET A 32 24.79 -17.21 5.70
CA MET A 32 23.77 -16.16 5.63
C MET A 32 24.28 -14.85 6.23
N ALA A 33 24.95 -14.91 7.39
CA ALA A 33 25.55 -13.74 8.02
C ALA A 33 26.72 -13.14 7.23
N GLN A 34 27.28 -13.87 6.26
CA GLN A 34 28.33 -13.39 5.34
C GLN A 34 27.77 -12.81 4.04
N LEU A 35 26.47 -12.94 3.77
CA LEU A 35 25.86 -12.29 2.62
C LEU A 35 25.93 -10.79 2.81
N ALA A 36 26.46 -10.09 1.81
CA ALA A 36 26.48 -8.64 1.81
C ALA A 36 25.08 -8.09 1.56
N GLU A 37 24.72 -7.06 2.31
CA GLU A 37 23.51 -6.27 2.10
C GLU A 37 23.86 -4.98 1.35
N ILE A 38 22.85 -4.38 0.72
CA ILE A 38 23.00 -3.05 0.14
C ILE A 38 22.99 -2.04 1.29
N GLU A 39 24.13 -1.44 1.59
CA GLU A 39 24.20 -0.35 2.58
C GLU A 39 23.69 0.96 1.97
N VAL A 40 22.66 1.54 2.59
CA VAL A 40 22.18 2.88 2.26
C VAL A 40 22.33 3.78 3.48
N ASN A 41 23.06 4.87 3.28
CA ASN A 41 23.19 5.89 4.30
C ASN A 41 22.00 6.85 4.23
N ASN A 42 21.40 7.11 5.39
CA ASN A 42 20.41 8.17 5.59
C ASN A 42 19.14 8.06 4.70
N PRO A 43 18.45 6.89 4.69
CA PRO A 43 17.27 6.69 3.85
C PRO A 43 16.15 7.67 4.24
N ALA A 44 15.36 8.08 3.25
CA ALA A 44 14.16 8.87 3.49
C ALA A 44 13.08 8.01 4.16
N LYS A 45 12.46 8.50 5.23
CA LYS A 45 11.37 7.79 5.89
C LYS A 45 10.06 8.02 5.13
N VAL A 46 9.34 6.95 4.80
CA VAL A 46 8.07 7.01 4.06
C VAL A 46 6.93 6.47 4.90
N LEU A 47 5.90 7.28 5.14
CA LEU A 47 4.65 6.85 5.76
C LEU A 47 3.53 6.88 4.71
N VAL A 48 3.02 5.71 4.32
CA VAL A 48 1.91 5.59 3.37
C VAL A 48 0.58 5.50 4.10
N LEU A 49 -0.25 6.53 3.93
CA LEU A 49 -1.60 6.61 4.47
C LEU A 49 -2.63 6.25 3.39
N GLY A 50 -3.25 5.07 3.54
CA GLY A 50 -4.38 4.64 2.73
C GLY A 50 -5.68 5.30 3.20
N THR A 51 -6.42 5.93 2.29
CA THR A 51 -7.73 6.55 2.58
C THR A 51 -8.81 6.03 1.65
N LYS A 52 -10.08 6.19 2.03
CA LYS A 52 -11.18 6.19 1.05
C LYS A 52 -11.16 7.50 0.26
N HIS A 53 -11.76 7.52 -0.93
CA HIS A 53 -12.11 8.79 -1.56
C HIS A 53 -13.16 9.50 -0.70
N PHE A 54 -12.93 10.76 -0.41
CA PHE A 54 -13.87 11.56 0.35
C PHE A 54 -15.07 11.97 -0.51
N ASP A 55 -16.24 11.98 0.10
CA ASP A 55 -17.47 12.52 -0.47
C ASP A 55 -17.92 13.76 0.31
N LYS A 56 -19.09 14.31 -0.04
CA LYS A 56 -19.59 15.55 0.57
C LYS A 56 -19.75 15.48 2.10
N THR A 57 -19.94 14.30 2.69
CA THR A 57 -20.11 14.17 4.15
C THR A 57 -18.84 14.58 4.89
N ILE A 58 -17.67 14.57 4.24
CA ILE A 58 -16.42 15.03 4.87
C ILE A 58 -16.51 16.48 5.37
N LEU A 59 -17.38 17.31 4.79
CA LEU A 59 -17.55 18.71 5.14
C LEU A 59 -18.45 18.91 6.37
N GLU A 60 -19.10 17.84 6.85
CA GLU A 60 -19.89 17.86 8.08
C GLU A 60 -19.00 18.09 9.30
N THR A 61 -19.54 18.78 10.32
CA THR A 61 -18.78 19.22 11.50
C THR A 61 -18.08 18.09 12.24
N GLU A 62 -18.74 16.94 12.39
CA GLU A 62 -18.18 15.76 13.05
C GLU A 62 -16.95 15.22 12.30
N ASN A 63 -17.09 14.99 10.98
CA ASN A 63 -15.99 14.54 10.13
C ASN A 63 -14.84 15.56 10.07
N GLN A 64 -15.12 16.86 10.11
CA GLN A 64 -14.10 17.91 10.17
C GLN A 64 -13.31 17.89 11.48
N SER A 65 -13.96 17.60 12.61
CA SER A 65 -13.31 17.45 13.92
C SER A 65 -12.38 16.24 13.93
N GLU A 66 -12.85 15.09 13.44
CA GLU A 66 -12.03 13.87 13.36
C GLU A 66 -10.87 14.01 12.36
N LEU A 67 -11.08 14.75 11.27
CA LEU A 67 -10.03 15.06 10.31
C LEU A 67 -8.97 16.00 10.91
N ASN A 68 -9.36 16.96 11.76
CA ASN A 68 -8.40 17.77 12.52
C ASN A 68 -7.55 16.89 13.43
N ARG A 69 -8.17 15.98 14.18
CA ARG A 69 -7.45 15.00 15.02
C ARG A 69 -6.45 14.19 14.19
N LEU A 70 -6.85 13.70 13.01
CA LEU A 70 -5.95 12.98 12.12
C LEU A 70 -4.75 13.85 11.68
N ILE A 71 -5.00 15.09 11.27
CA ILE A 71 -3.96 16.04 10.84
C ILE A 71 -2.98 16.33 11.98
N GLU A 72 -3.47 16.57 13.19
CA GLU A 72 -2.63 16.82 14.37
C GLU A 72 -1.71 15.63 14.67
N LEU A 73 -2.23 14.42 14.61
CA LEU A 73 -1.43 13.21 14.81
C LEU A 73 -0.41 13.00 13.69
N LEU A 74 -0.79 13.20 12.43
CA LEU A 74 0.14 13.12 11.29
C LEU A 74 1.21 14.21 11.35
N ALA A 75 0.93 15.38 11.94
CA ALA A 75 1.93 16.42 12.13
C ALA A 75 3.04 16.01 13.12
N VAL A 76 2.77 15.08 14.04
CA VAL A 76 3.80 14.51 14.97
C VAL A 76 4.88 13.74 14.21
N TYR A 77 4.54 13.15 13.05
CA TYR A 77 5.53 12.55 12.14
C TYR A 77 6.51 13.58 11.56
N LYS A 78 6.15 14.87 11.65
CA LYS A 78 6.91 16.01 11.13
C LYS A 78 7.24 15.84 9.64
N PRO A 79 6.29 15.55 8.75
CA PRO A 79 6.62 15.30 7.35
C PRO A 79 7.34 16.51 6.74
N THR A 80 8.42 16.27 5.99
CA THR A 80 9.13 17.29 5.21
C THR A 80 8.44 17.52 3.87
N LYS A 81 7.73 16.51 3.35
CA LYS A 81 6.95 16.59 2.11
C LYS A 81 5.61 15.86 2.29
N VAL A 82 4.52 16.53 1.93
CA VAL A 82 3.19 15.90 1.77
C VAL A 82 2.98 15.57 0.29
N VAL A 83 2.71 14.31 0.00
CA VAL A 83 2.59 13.76 -1.36
C VAL A 83 1.16 13.25 -1.58
N VAL A 84 0.53 13.60 -2.70
CA VAL A 84 -0.87 13.26 -2.99
C VAL A 84 -1.04 12.59 -4.34
N GLU A 85 -2.03 11.70 -4.44
CA GLU A 85 -2.35 10.87 -5.62
C GLU A 85 -2.95 11.67 -6.79
N TRP A 86 -2.23 12.68 -7.30
CA TRP A 86 -2.48 13.31 -8.60
C TRP A 86 -1.23 13.22 -9.48
N GLU A 87 -1.42 13.36 -10.80
CA GLU A 87 -0.33 13.21 -11.77
C GLU A 87 0.67 14.38 -11.69
N PRO A 88 1.99 14.14 -11.83
CA PRO A 88 2.99 15.20 -11.88
C PRO A 88 2.74 16.28 -12.94
N SER A 89 2.01 15.98 -14.02
CA SER A 89 1.62 16.96 -15.04
C SER A 89 0.73 18.09 -14.48
N ALA A 90 -0.01 17.84 -13.40
CA ALA A 90 -0.84 18.83 -12.71
C ALA A 90 -0.06 19.68 -11.69
N PHE A 91 1.25 19.47 -11.52
CA PHE A 91 2.03 20.08 -10.43
C PHE A 91 1.88 21.60 -10.36
N LYS A 92 1.95 22.28 -11.50
CA LYS A 92 1.82 23.75 -11.56
C LYS A 92 0.43 24.23 -11.12
N SER A 93 -0.64 23.67 -11.69
CA SER A 93 -2.01 24.10 -11.37
C SER A 93 -2.40 23.73 -9.94
N THR A 94 -1.96 22.57 -9.44
CA THR A 94 -2.19 22.18 -8.04
C THR A 94 -1.48 23.11 -7.08
N ASN A 95 -0.21 23.45 -7.33
CA ASN A 95 0.53 24.35 -6.44
C ASN A 95 0.06 25.81 -6.54
N THR A 96 -0.40 26.29 -7.70
CA THR A 96 -1.15 27.56 -7.76
C THR A 96 -2.38 27.53 -6.85
N SER A 97 -3.15 26.44 -6.90
CA SER A 97 -4.35 26.29 -6.07
C SER A 97 -4.00 26.21 -4.57
N TYR A 98 -2.91 25.54 -4.23
CA TYR A 98 -2.42 25.45 -2.86
C TYR A 98 -1.94 26.80 -2.33
N GLN A 99 -1.20 27.57 -3.13
CA GLN A 99 -0.75 28.93 -2.76
C GLN A 99 -1.93 29.88 -2.52
N ASN A 100 -2.97 29.82 -3.37
CA ASN A 100 -4.20 30.57 -3.14
C ASN A 100 -4.86 30.16 -1.81
N TYR A 101 -4.92 28.86 -1.50
CA TYR A 101 -5.44 28.35 -0.24
C TYR A 101 -4.64 28.81 1.00
N LEU A 102 -3.32 28.98 0.88
CA LEU A 102 -2.50 29.53 1.95
C LEU A 102 -2.92 30.97 2.29
N GLY A 103 -3.24 31.78 1.28
CA GLY A 103 -3.74 33.15 1.43
C GLY A 103 -5.20 33.25 1.88
N ASP A 104 -6.06 32.33 1.43
CA ASP A 104 -7.46 32.26 1.82
C ASP A 104 -7.92 30.81 2.01
N SER A 105 -8.10 30.41 3.28
CA SER A 105 -8.54 29.05 3.62
C SER A 105 -10.00 28.77 3.31
N SER A 106 -10.81 29.78 2.96
CA SER A 106 -12.19 29.57 2.54
C SER A 106 -12.30 28.82 1.20
N LEU A 107 -11.25 28.87 0.37
CA LEU A 107 -11.23 28.31 -0.98
C LEU A 107 -11.40 26.79 -1.05
N ILE A 108 -11.18 26.07 0.07
CA ILE A 108 -11.37 24.62 0.15
C ILE A 108 -12.64 24.21 0.89
N GLN A 109 -13.44 25.14 1.44
CA GLN A 109 -14.61 24.82 2.27
C GLN A 109 -15.66 23.98 1.53
N THR A 110 -15.72 24.07 0.20
CA THR A 110 -16.65 23.28 -0.63
C THR A 110 -15.96 22.14 -1.38
N LYS A 111 -14.64 21.97 -1.21
CA LYS A 111 -13.83 20.96 -1.90
C LYS A 111 -13.72 19.72 -1.02
N TYR A 112 -14.52 18.70 -1.30
CA TYR A 112 -14.57 17.50 -0.46
C TYR A 112 -13.41 16.51 -0.67
N ASN A 113 -12.69 16.57 -1.79
CA ASN A 113 -11.63 15.59 -2.07
C ASN A 113 -10.48 15.63 -1.02
N GLU A 114 -9.95 14.44 -0.71
CA GLU A 114 -8.89 14.19 0.27
C GLU A 114 -7.60 15.00 0.03
N VAL A 115 -7.28 15.34 -1.21
CA VAL A 115 -6.15 16.23 -1.53
C VAL A 115 -6.33 17.60 -0.86
N TYR A 116 -7.54 18.15 -0.88
CA TYR A 116 -7.82 19.44 -0.24
C TYR A 116 -8.05 19.29 1.26
N GLN A 117 -8.88 18.33 1.66
CA GLN A 117 -9.32 18.20 3.05
C GLN A 117 -8.25 17.60 3.97
N LEU A 118 -7.33 16.80 3.45
CA LEU A 118 -6.23 16.23 4.23
C LEU A 118 -4.88 16.77 3.75
N GLY A 119 -4.55 16.62 2.46
CA GLY A 119 -3.23 16.98 1.93
C GLY A 119 -2.86 18.46 2.11
N PHE A 120 -3.68 19.36 1.57
CA PHE A 120 -3.44 20.81 1.65
C PHE A 120 -3.43 21.29 3.10
N ARG A 121 -4.38 20.83 3.91
CA ARG A 121 -4.49 21.24 5.32
C ARG A 121 -3.28 20.81 6.14
N LEU A 122 -2.83 19.56 5.98
CA LEU A 122 -1.65 19.08 6.67
C LEU A 122 -0.38 19.82 6.21
N ALA A 123 -0.20 20.01 4.91
CA ALA A 123 0.95 20.76 4.38
C ALA A 123 0.98 22.20 4.92
N LYS A 124 -0.18 22.84 5.07
CA LYS A 124 -0.31 24.16 5.70
C LYS A 124 0.10 24.14 7.17
N VAL A 125 -0.38 23.17 7.95
CA VAL A 125 0.03 22.99 9.36
C VAL A 125 1.55 22.81 9.48
N MET A 126 2.13 22.08 8.53
CA MET A 126 3.56 21.83 8.45
C MET A 126 4.37 22.96 7.79
N LYS A 127 3.70 24.06 7.40
CA LYS A 127 4.29 25.24 6.75
C LYS A 127 5.05 24.91 5.46
N HIS A 128 4.59 23.90 4.72
CA HIS A 128 5.16 23.56 3.41
C HIS A 128 4.77 24.61 2.38
N ASP A 129 5.71 24.94 1.50
CA ASP A 129 5.50 25.88 0.39
C ASP A 129 4.82 25.21 -0.83
N ARG A 130 4.75 23.87 -0.85
CA ARG A 130 4.21 23.12 -1.98
C ARG A 130 3.65 21.76 -1.58
N ILE A 131 2.85 21.21 -2.48
CA ILE A 131 2.36 19.84 -2.47
C ILE A 131 3.08 19.05 -3.56
N TYR A 132 3.47 17.82 -3.23
CA TYR A 132 4.12 16.90 -4.15
C TYR A 132 3.10 15.92 -4.75
N LEU A 133 3.28 15.57 -6.02
CA LEU A 133 2.37 14.75 -6.81
C LEU A 133 3.09 13.50 -7.30
N PHE A 134 2.44 12.33 -7.28
CA PHE A 134 3.11 11.07 -7.62
C PHE A 134 2.30 10.07 -8.45
N ASP A 135 1.04 10.35 -8.77
CA ASP A 135 0.20 9.38 -9.51
C ASP A 135 0.72 9.12 -10.94
N ASP A 136 0.32 7.98 -11.52
CA ASP A 136 0.57 7.61 -12.92
C ASP A 136 -0.70 7.02 -13.55
N LYS A 137 -1.18 7.64 -14.64
CA LYS A 137 -2.23 7.03 -15.47
C LYS A 137 -1.62 6.09 -16.49
N THR A 138 -1.19 4.92 -16.02
CA THR A 138 -0.58 3.91 -16.88
C THR A 138 -1.48 3.60 -18.08
N GLU A 139 -0.91 3.57 -19.27
CA GLU A 139 -1.63 3.28 -20.50
C GLU A 139 -2.29 1.89 -20.52
N TYR A 140 -3.36 1.79 -21.30
CA TYR A 140 -4.03 0.54 -21.63
C TYR A 140 -3.40 -0.03 -22.90
N ILE A 141 -2.68 -1.13 -22.77
CA ILE A 141 -1.90 -1.75 -23.85
C ILE A 141 -2.27 -3.23 -24.02
N GLY A 142 -1.96 -3.81 -25.18
CA GLY A 142 -2.18 -5.23 -25.43
C GLY A 142 -3.66 -5.60 -25.25
N SER A 143 -3.91 -6.63 -24.43
CA SER A 143 -5.26 -7.11 -24.11
C SER A 143 -6.18 -6.08 -23.46
N LEU A 144 -5.60 -4.99 -22.93
CA LEU A 144 -6.32 -3.94 -22.24
C LEU A 144 -6.73 -2.75 -23.12
N LYS A 145 -6.35 -2.72 -24.41
CA LYS A 145 -6.54 -1.53 -25.28
C LYS A 145 -7.97 -0.95 -25.25
N ASP A 146 -8.97 -1.83 -25.21
CA ASP A 146 -10.40 -1.47 -25.17
C ASP A 146 -11.04 -1.85 -23.82
N PHE A 147 -10.25 -1.86 -22.74
CA PHE A 147 -10.70 -2.33 -21.44
C PHE A 147 -11.83 -1.46 -20.86
N SER A 148 -12.87 -2.14 -20.39
CA SER A 148 -13.82 -1.61 -19.42
C SER A 148 -14.14 -2.71 -18.42
N PHE A 149 -14.54 -2.34 -17.20
CA PHE A 149 -14.96 -3.34 -16.19
C PHE A 149 -16.16 -4.17 -16.67
N GLU A 150 -17.05 -3.57 -17.46
CA GLU A 150 -18.18 -4.26 -18.08
C GLU A 150 -17.71 -5.31 -19.09
N ALA A 151 -16.83 -4.93 -20.03
CA ALA A 151 -16.28 -5.85 -21.02
C ALA A 151 -15.45 -6.96 -20.36
N PHE A 152 -14.69 -6.63 -19.31
CA PHE A 152 -13.91 -7.59 -18.53
C PHE A 152 -14.81 -8.61 -17.82
N THR A 153 -15.88 -8.15 -17.16
CA THR A 153 -16.85 -9.03 -16.48
C THR A 153 -17.56 -9.94 -17.48
N LYS A 154 -18.04 -9.37 -18.58
CA LYS A 154 -18.70 -10.13 -19.66
C LYS A 154 -17.77 -11.19 -20.25
N TYR A 155 -16.51 -10.83 -20.52
CA TYR A 155 -15.53 -11.78 -21.02
C TYR A 155 -15.33 -12.95 -20.03
N ALA A 156 -15.21 -12.66 -18.74
CA ALA A 156 -15.03 -13.66 -17.69
C ALA A 156 -16.23 -14.63 -17.61
N GLU A 157 -17.45 -14.10 -17.66
CA GLU A 157 -18.71 -14.87 -17.67
C GLU A 157 -18.80 -15.83 -18.87
N GLU A 158 -18.45 -15.33 -20.06
CA GLU A 158 -18.54 -16.11 -21.31
C GLU A 158 -17.43 -17.15 -21.43
N ASN A 159 -16.22 -16.87 -20.93
CA ASN A 159 -15.03 -17.65 -21.25
C ASN A 159 -14.48 -18.47 -20.08
N ASP A 160 -14.68 -18.07 -18.83
CA ASP A 160 -13.94 -18.61 -17.69
C ASP A 160 -14.82 -19.07 -16.52
N LYS A 161 -16.13 -19.27 -16.75
CA LYS A 161 -17.10 -19.73 -15.74
C LYS A 161 -16.62 -21.00 -15.02
N GLY A 162 -16.79 -21.05 -13.69
CA GLY A 162 -16.25 -22.10 -12.83
C GLY A 162 -14.78 -21.89 -12.43
N PHE A 163 -14.03 -21.06 -13.16
CA PHE A 163 -12.65 -20.71 -12.85
C PHE A 163 -12.52 -19.29 -12.30
N TYR A 164 -13.06 -18.27 -12.99
CA TYR A 164 -12.99 -16.86 -12.53
C TYR A 164 -13.83 -16.60 -11.28
N ASP A 165 -14.99 -17.26 -11.19
CA ASP A 165 -16.00 -17.05 -10.16
C ASP A 165 -15.74 -17.82 -8.85
N LYS A 166 -14.68 -18.65 -8.81
CA LYS A 166 -14.30 -19.50 -7.68
C LYS A 166 -14.27 -18.78 -6.32
N HIS A 167 -13.92 -17.49 -6.31
CA HIS A 167 -13.80 -16.70 -5.08
C HIS A 167 -14.72 -15.49 -5.02
N ILE A 168 -15.60 -15.27 -6.00
CA ILE A 168 -16.49 -14.09 -6.03
C ILE A 168 -17.35 -14.03 -4.76
N ASP A 169 -17.99 -15.13 -4.38
CA ASP A 169 -18.86 -15.17 -3.20
C ASP A 169 -18.09 -14.89 -1.89
N PRO A 170 -16.98 -15.59 -1.57
CA PRO A 170 -16.15 -15.25 -0.42
C PRO A 170 -15.65 -13.79 -0.41
N ILE A 171 -15.23 -13.26 -1.57
CA ILE A 171 -14.81 -11.85 -1.71
C ILE A 171 -15.97 -10.92 -1.38
N GLY A 172 -17.15 -11.18 -1.94
CA GLY A 172 -18.36 -10.39 -1.72
C GLY A 172 -18.81 -10.40 -0.26
N VAL A 173 -18.81 -11.56 0.39
CA VAL A 173 -19.13 -11.71 1.82
C VAL A 173 -18.15 -10.89 2.68
N ALA A 174 -16.85 -11.05 2.45
CA ALA A 174 -15.84 -10.32 3.21
C ALA A 174 -15.88 -8.81 2.95
N PHE A 175 -16.07 -8.39 1.69
CA PHE A 175 -16.20 -6.98 1.31
C PHE A 175 -17.40 -6.32 2.01
N ASN A 176 -18.57 -6.98 1.96
CA ASN A 176 -19.79 -6.48 2.59
C ASN A 176 -19.67 -6.43 4.12
N HIS A 177 -19.06 -7.45 4.73
CA HIS A 177 -18.77 -7.46 6.15
C HIS A 177 -17.84 -6.29 6.54
N ASN A 178 -16.71 -6.12 5.85
CA ASN A 178 -15.76 -5.04 6.12
C ASN A 178 -16.41 -3.66 5.94
N ARG A 179 -17.23 -3.48 4.89
CA ARG A 179 -18.00 -2.25 4.67
C ARG A 179 -18.96 -1.96 5.83
N ALA A 180 -19.63 -2.99 6.36
CA ALA A 180 -20.53 -2.85 7.50
C ALA A 180 -19.77 -2.52 8.81
N VAL A 181 -18.53 -2.98 8.96
CA VAL A 181 -17.65 -2.59 10.06
C VAL A 181 -17.25 -1.11 9.92
N TYR A 182 -16.74 -0.69 8.77
CA TYR A 182 -16.33 0.70 8.53
C TYR A 182 -17.45 1.70 8.76
N LYS A 183 -18.69 1.39 8.35
CA LYS A 183 -19.86 2.26 8.54
C LYS A 183 -20.24 2.53 10.00
N LYS A 184 -19.72 1.74 10.96
CA LYS A 184 -19.99 1.92 12.39
C LYS A 184 -18.93 2.78 13.08
N LEU A 185 -17.87 3.15 12.38
CA LEU A 185 -16.75 3.91 12.90
C LEU A 185 -16.89 5.39 12.51
N GLY A 186 -16.30 6.26 13.33
CA GLY A 186 -15.96 7.61 12.89
C GLY A 186 -14.91 7.56 11.76
N LEU A 187 -14.83 8.63 10.98
CA LEU A 187 -13.79 8.85 9.97
C LEU A 187 -12.38 8.53 10.46
N PHE A 188 -11.99 8.98 11.65
CA PHE A 188 -10.65 8.76 12.18
C PHE A 188 -10.38 7.26 12.35
N ASP A 189 -11.22 6.56 13.10
CA ASP A 189 -11.07 5.12 13.35
C ASP A 189 -11.22 4.31 12.07
N GLU A 190 -12.06 4.74 11.13
CA GLU A 190 -12.18 4.15 9.80
C GLU A 190 -10.85 4.23 9.04
N ILE A 191 -10.22 5.41 8.96
CA ILE A 191 -8.93 5.60 8.29
C ILE A 191 -7.84 4.77 8.99
N VAL A 192 -7.78 4.79 10.32
CA VAL A 192 -6.82 3.96 11.08
C VAL A 192 -7.01 2.49 10.75
N LEU A 193 -8.24 1.97 10.82
CA LEU A 193 -8.53 0.56 10.55
C LEU A 193 -8.21 0.15 9.09
N ARG A 194 -8.44 1.04 8.11
CA ARG A 194 -8.06 0.79 6.71
C ARG A 194 -6.55 0.61 6.54
N ASN A 195 -5.73 1.24 7.38
CA ASN A 195 -4.28 1.10 7.33
C ASN A 195 -3.78 -0.17 8.03
N SER A 196 -4.66 -0.92 8.72
CA SER A 196 -4.27 -2.15 9.43
C SER A 196 -3.73 -3.25 8.50
N PRO A 197 -2.83 -4.12 9.00
CA PRO A 197 -2.33 -5.27 8.24
C PRO A 197 -3.44 -6.17 7.69
N LYS A 198 -4.56 -6.30 8.42
CA LYS A 198 -5.70 -7.13 8.00
C LYS A 198 -6.45 -6.52 6.82
N ALA A 199 -6.67 -5.20 6.83
CA ALA A 199 -7.31 -4.49 5.71
C ALA A 199 -6.42 -4.53 4.45
N GLN A 200 -5.12 -4.29 4.61
CA GLN A 200 -4.16 -4.31 3.51
C GLN A 200 -4.00 -5.71 2.91
N LYS A 201 -3.95 -6.76 3.74
CA LYS A 201 -3.97 -8.15 3.27
C LYS A 201 -5.24 -8.48 2.48
N PHE A 202 -6.40 -7.96 2.89
CA PHE A 202 -7.64 -8.15 2.12
C PHE A 202 -7.57 -7.49 0.74
N ASN A 203 -7.03 -6.25 0.65
CA ASN A 203 -6.86 -5.55 -0.63
C ASN A 203 -5.94 -6.30 -1.59
N ALA A 204 -4.83 -6.85 -1.10
CA ALA A 204 -3.94 -7.69 -1.90
C ALA A 204 -4.65 -8.98 -2.36
N LEU A 205 -5.26 -9.71 -1.41
CA LEU A 205 -5.91 -11.00 -1.69
C LEU A 205 -7.06 -10.88 -2.68
N ARG A 206 -7.93 -9.89 -2.53
CA ARG A 206 -9.12 -9.77 -3.39
C ARG A 206 -8.76 -9.55 -4.85
N MET A 207 -7.68 -8.80 -5.13
CA MET A 207 -7.19 -8.59 -6.50
C MET A 207 -6.58 -9.86 -7.09
N HIS A 208 -5.83 -10.64 -6.30
CA HIS A 208 -5.27 -11.91 -6.79
C HIS A 208 -6.34 -13.00 -6.95
N ALA A 209 -7.40 -12.95 -6.13
CA ALA A 209 -8.44 -13.95 -6.12
C ALA A 209 -9.42 -13.84 -7.30
N TYR A 210 -9.45 -12.71 -8.02
CA TYR A 210 -10.32 -12.49 -9.18
C TYR A 210 -9.51 -12.23 -10.47
N GLU A 211 -8.67 -11.20 -10.51
CA GLU A 211 -7.98 -10.75 -11.71
C GLU A 211 -7.06 -11.84 -12.28
N ALA A 212 -6.37 -12.62 -11.45
CA ALA A 212 -5.49 -13.70 -11.89
C ALA A 212 -6.23 -14.93 -12.46
N ARG A 213 -7.55 -14.85 -12.67
CA ARG A 213 -8.41 -15.96 -13.11
C ARG A 213 -9.20 -15.68 -14.38
N VAL A 214 -8.94 -14.57 -15.07
CA VAL A 214 -9.66 -14.20 -16.30
C VAL A 214 -8.71 -14.20 -17.49
N GLY A 215 -9.06 -14.94 -18.54
CA GLY A 215 -8.32 -14.97 -19.81
C GLY A 215 -7.02 -15.76 -19.79
N ILE A 216 -6.81 -16.67 -18.82
CA ILE A 216 -5.56 -17.42 -18.67
C ILE A 216 -5.31 -18.32 -19.89
N GLN A 217 -4.10 -18.22 -20.47
CA GLN A 217 -3.72 -18.86 -21.74
C GLN A 217 -4.61 -18.50 -22.94
N LYS A 218 -5.40 -17.43 -22.82
CA LYS A 218 -6.24 -16.86 -23.88
C LYS A 218 -5.73 -15.46 -24.20
N ASN A 219 -6.48 -14.43 -23.83
CA ASN A 219 -6.10 -13.04 -24.05
C ASN A 219 -5.34 -12.41 -22.87
N TRP A 220 -5.19 -13.11 -21.73
CA TRP A 220 -4.50 -12.62 -20.53
C TRP A 220 -5.09 -11.34 -19.90
N ILE A 221 -6.32 -10.97 -20.23
CA ILE A 221 -6.93 -9.68 -19.83
C ILE A 221 -6.94 -9.46 -18.31
N GLY A 222 -7.13 -10.53 -17.52
CA GLY A 222 -7.09 -10.46 -16.06
C GLY A 222 -5.68 -10.21 -15.50
N PRO A 223 -4.70 -11.11 -15.76
CA PRO A 223 -3.31 -10.88 -15.37
C PRO A 223 -2.70 -9.59 -15.90
N ASP A 224 -3.05 -9.17 -17.13
CA ASP A 224 -2.58 -7.90 -17.68
C ASP A 224 -3.15 -6.70 -16.92
N TRP A 225 -4.43 -6.75 -16.50
CA TRP A 225 -5.04 -5.72 -15.67
C TRP A 225 -4.37 -5.65 -14.29
N LEU A 226 -4.11 -6.78 -13.65
CA LEU A 226 -3.34 -6.84 -12.40
C LEU A 226 -1.92 -6.31 -12.61
N GLY A 227 -1.23 -6.71 -13.68
CA GLY A 227 0.10 -6.24 -14.04
C GLY A 227 0.15 -4.74 -14.33
N ARG A 228 -0.90 -4.17 -14.94
CA ARG A 228 -1.06 -2.72 -15.09
C ARG A 228 -1.20 -2.03 -13.73
N PHE A 229 -1.93 -2.61 -12.79
CA PHE A 229 -2.02 -2.07 -11.43
C PHE A 229 -0.66 -2.08 -10.72
N TYR A 230 0.10 -3.18 -10.78
CA TYR A 230 1.47 -3.23 -10.26
C TYR A 230 2.37 -2.17 -10.91
N ARG A 231 2.33 -2.05 -12.25
CA ARG A 231 3.09 -1.06 -13.01
C ARG A 231 2.75 0.38 -12.60
N ARG A 232 1.48 0.71 -12.36
CA ARG A 232 1.09 2.03 -11.84
C ARG A 232 1.77 2.30 -10.49
N ASN A 233 1.71 1.35 -9.55
CA ASN A 233 2.31 1.53 -8.22
C ASN A 233 3.85 1.62 -8.27
N ILE A 234 4.51 0.86 -9.15
CA ILE A 234 5.96 0.99 -9.39
C ILE A 234 6.30 2.40 -9.90
N ARG A 235 5.55 2.91 -10.87
CA ARG A 235 5.77 4.27 -11.41
C ARG A 235 5.45 5.35 -10.39
N MET A 236 4.44 5.13 -9.55
CA MET A 236 4.11 6.00 -8.42
C MET A 236 5.27 6.09 -7.44
N MET A 237 5.82 4.96 -6.99
CA MET A 237 7.01 4.92 -6.13
C MET A 237 8.21 5.59 -6.82
N ALA A 238 8.45 5.32 -8.11
CA ALA A 238 9.55 5.93 -8.87
C ALA A 238 9.41 7.47 -9.00
N ASN A 239 8.19 7.99 -9.09
CA ASN A 239 7.94 9.43 -9.02
C ASN A 239 8.37 10.01 -7.67
N VAL A 240 8.09 9.30 -6.56
CA VAL A 240 8.56 9.69 -5.23
C VAL A 240 10.08 9.66 -5.15
N LEU A 241 10.70 8.58 -5.61
CA LEU A 241 12.16 8.43 -5.68
C LEU A 241 12.83 9.62 -6.39
N LYS A 242 12.24 10.10 -7.50
CA LYS A 242 12.78 11.21 -8.28
C LYS A 242 12.94 12.53 -7.52
N PHE A 243 12.08 12.82 -6.54
CA PHE A 243 12.12 14.10 -5.79
C PHE A 243 12.52 13.95 -4.32
N SER A 244 12.74 12.72 -3.86
CA SER A 244 13.13 12.44 -2.48
C SER A 244 14.61 12.74 -2.27
N GLU A 245 14.93 13.19 -1.06
CA GLU A 245 16.29 13.48 -0.62
C GLU A 245 16.58 12.68 0.65
N PRO A 246 17.85 12.34 0.95
CA PRO A 246 18.22 11.71 2.21
C PRO A 246 17.63 12.45 3.42
N GLU A 247 17.23 11.72 4.45
CA GLU A 247 16.59 12.23 5.68
C GLU A 247 15.20 12.88 5.51
N ASP A 248 14.61 12.85 4.31
CA ASP A 248 13.22 13.27 4.14
C ASP A 248 12.27 12.44 5.03
N ARG A 249 11.17 13.06 5.43
CA ARG A 249 10.01 12.38 6.03
C ARG A 249 8.82 12.58 5.13
N LEU A 250 8.59 11.63 4.24
CA LEU A 250 7.56 11.66 3.21
C LEU A 250 6.26 11.12 3.81
N LEU A 251 5.18 11.90 3.71
CA LEU A 251 3.83 11.41 3.98
C LEU A 251 3.06 11.29 2.67
N ILE A 252 2.70 10.05 2.31
CA ILE A 252 1.96 9.74 1.09
C ILE A 252 0.47 9.57 1.43
N ILE A 253 -0.41 10.29 0.75
CA ILE A 253 -1.87 10.14 0.83
C ILE A 253 -2.36 9.51 -0.47
N VAL A 254 -2.95 8.32 -0.36
CA VAL A 254 -3.34 7.49 -1.50
C VAL A 254 -4.60 6.69 -1.21
N GLY A 255 -5.35 6.29 -2.23
CA GLY A 255 -6.43 5.32 -2.09
C GLY A 255 -5.97 4.03 -1.41
N ASP A 256 -6.74 3.52 -0.46
CA ASP A 256 -6.39 2.38 0.40
C ASP A 256 -6.04 1.08 -0.34
N ASN A 257 -6.55 0.91 -1.56
CA ASN A 257 -6.21 -0.21 -2.43
C ASN A 257 -4.75 -0.18 -2.93
N HIS A 258 -4.07 0.96 -2.92
CA HIS A 258 -2.68 1.10 -3.34
C HIS A 258 -1.67 0.86 -2.21
N LYS A 259 -2.09 1.03 -0.95
CA LYS A 259 -1.19 1.03 0.18
C LYS A 259 -0.38 -0.27 0.31
N TRP A 260 -1.01 -1.44 0.27
CA TRP A 260 -0.32 -2.71 0.48
C TRP A 260 0.89 -2.92 -0.45
N ILE A 261 0.76 -2.54 -1.73
CA ILE A 261 1.83 -2.69 -2.70
C ILE A 261 2.83 -1.54 -2.62
N LEU A 262 2.38 -0.32 -2.28
CA LEU A 262 3.31 0.79 -2.05
C LEU A 262 4.18 0.54 -0.82
N ASP A 263 3.62 0.01 0.27
CA ASP A 263 4.39 -0.41 1.45
C ASP A 263 5.50 -1.39 1.04
N GLU A 264 5.15 -2.45 0.31
CA GLU A 264 6.13 -3.44 -0.19
C GLU A 264 7.18 -2.80 -1.10
N LEU A 265 6.77 -1.93 -2.03
CA LEU A 265 7.70 -1.25 -2.95
C LEU A 265 8.65 -0.30 -2.22
N PHE A 266 8.17 0.47 -1.23
CA PHE A 266 9.02 1.36 -0.44
C PHE A 266 9.97 0.57 0.46
N GLU A 267 9.51 -0.52 1.10
CA GLU A 267 10.34 -1.40 1.92
C GLU A 267 11.47 -2.05 1.12
N ASN A 268 11.22 -2.36 -0.16
CA ASN A 268 12.20 -3.00 -1.05
C ASN A 268 13.00 -1.99 -1.91
N THR A 269 12.84 -0.68 -1.68
CA THR A 269 13.60 0.36 -2.39
C THR A 269 14.65 0.94 -1.45
N PRO A 270 15.95 0.76 -1.72
CA PRO A 270 17.02 1.05 -0.75
C PRO A 270 17.04 2.50 -0.22
N ASP A 271 16.60 3.47 -1.02
CA ASP A 271 16.54 4.89 -0.65
C ASP A 271 15.51 5.22 0.45
N PHE A 272 14.66 4.25 0.83
CA PHE A 272 13.55 4.46 1.74
C PHE A 272 13.56 3.55 2.98
N GLU A 273 13.10 4.11 4.10
CA GLU A 273 12.71 3.37 5.29
C GLU A 273 11.19 3.47 5.44
N LEU A 274 10.48 2.34 5.34
CA LEU A 274 9.03 2.32 5.51
C LEU A 274 8.65 2.53 6.99
N VAL A 275 7.77 3.49 7.24
CA VAL A 275 7.14 3.72 8.55
C VAL A 275 5.67 3.25 8.48
N SER A 276 5.34 2.26 9.30
CA SER A 276 3.98 1.73 9.42
C SER A 276 2.98 2.80 9.88
N SER A 277 2.08 3.21 8.97
CA SER A 277 0.99 4.14 9.29
C SER A 277 0.00 3.57 10.32
N TRP A 278 -0.18 2.25 10.33
CA TRP A 278 -0.98 1.56 11.34
C TRP A 278 -0.36 1.70 12.74
N ASP A 279 0.92 1.35 12.90
CA ASP A 279 1.60 1.46 14.19
C ASP A 279 1.68 2.91 14.66
N PHE A 280 1.94 3.83 13.73
CA PHE A 280 2.02 5.25 14.03
C PHE A 280 0.71 5.82 14.58
N LEU A 281 -0.42 5.50 13.92
CA LEU A 281 -1.74 6.02 14.32
C LEU A 281 -2.37 5.26 15.48
N SER A 282 -2.09 3.97 15.64
CA SER A 282 -2.69 3.16 16.71
C SER A 282 -2.01 3.36 18.08
N ARG A 283 -0.73 3.73 18.11
CA ARG A 283 0.02 4.00 19.36
C ARG A 283 -0.25 5.39 19.95
N THR A 284 -0.89 6.27 19.19
CA THR A 284 -1.18 7.65 19.58
C THR A 284 -2.65 7.85 20.01
N ASN A 285 -3.37 6.74 20.18
CA ASN A 285 -4.73 6.68 20.73
C ASN A 285 -4.75 6.47 22.24
#